data_AF-A0A0B4EUR6-F1
#
_entry.id   AF-A0A0B4EUR6-F1
#
_cell.length_a   1.000
_cell.length_b   1.000
_cell.length_c   1.000
_cell.angle_alpha   90.00
_cell.angle_beta   90.00
_cell.angle_gamma   90.00
#
_symmetry.space_group_name_H-M   'P 1'
#
loop_
_entity.id
_entity.type
_entity.pdbx_description
1 polymer ?
#
loop_
_entity_poly.entity_id
_entity_poly.type
_entity_poly.pdbx_seq_one_letter_code
_entity_poly.pdbx_strand_id
1 'polypeptide(L)'
;MAIFFSIFGVSILSFTTEGITKYPQYQLGILFALLCTIGWALEGVVASYFMKEESLNSSVTIFIRQLSSSLFYFILICLFLDGTKVFPSFVHSPDLLFYILFSALLGAASYLFWYSAIDILGASIGMLLNSTYVVWTVCLEFILGKVELEMKFILAIVFISSSILLLIRDSKKEEE
;
A
#
# COMPACT_ATOMS: atom_id res chain seq x y z
N MET A 1 19.04 7.61 7.18
CA MET A 1 18.94 6.84 8.46
C MET A 1 17.51 6.41 8.75
N ALA A 2 16.52 7.29 8.56
CA ALA A 2 15.09 6.99 8.70
C ALA A 2 14.63 5.70 7.99
N ILE A 3 14.97 5.52 6.71
CA ILE A 3 14.57 4.35 5.90
C ILE A 3 15.06 3.02 6.51
N PHE A 4 16.24 3.00 7.11
CA PHE A 4 16.74 1.78 7.77
C PHE A 4 15.90 1.41 9.00
N PHE A 5 15.46 2.39 9.77
CA PHE A 5 14.60 2.16 10.94
C PHE A 5 13.21 1.66 10.53
N SER A 6 12.65 2.16 9.43
CA SER A 6 11.36 1.68 8.95
C SER A 6 11.46 0.23 8.46
N ILE A 7 12.48 -0.09 7.66
CA ILE A 7 12.74 -1.46 7.19
C ILE A 7 12.91 -2.41 8.38
N PHE A 8 13.69 -2.01 9.39
CA PHE A 8 13.92 -2.83 10.57
C PHE A 8 12.64 -3.05 11.38
N GLY A 9 11.85 -2.00 11.61
CA GLY A 9 10.56 -2.08 12.32
C GLY A 9 9.56 -2.99 11.62
N VAL A 10 9.39 -2.84 10.30
CA VAL A 10 8.49 -3.69 9.49
C VAL A 10 8.99 -5.14 9.46
N SER A 11 10.31 -5.36 9.39
CA SER A 11 10.88 -6.70 9.39
C SER A 11 10.63 -7.44 10.70
N ILE A 12 10.81 -6.79 11.85
CA ILE A 12 10.52 -7.38 13.17
C ILE A 12 9.07 -7.84 13.26
N LEU A 13 8.16 -7.01 12.73
CA LEU A 13 6.73 -7.26 12.77
C LEU A 13 6.30 -8.36 11.80
N SER A 14 6.89 -8.39 10.60
CA SER A 14 6.46 -9.28 9.52
C SER A 14 7.19 -10.62 9.50
N PHE A 15 8.30 -10.76 10.24
CA PHE A 15 9.09 -11.98 10.23
C PHE A 15 8.36 -13.10 10.97
N THR A 16 7.74 -13.99 10.19
CA THR A 16 7.20 -15.26 10.65
C THR A 16 7.89 -16.41 9.90
N THR A 17 8.22 -17.46 10.65
CA THR A 17 8.79 -18.71 10.10
C THR A 17 7.75 -19.81 10.00
N GLU A 18 6.52 -19.54 10.46
CA GLU A 18 5.43 -20.50 10.43
C GLU A 18 4.93 -20.69 9.00
N GLY A 19 4.82 -21.95 8.57
CA GLY A 19 4.18 -22.30 7.30
C GLY A 19 5.08 -22.23 6.06
N ILE A 20 6.38 -21.99 6.16
CA ILE A 20 7.30 -22.01 4.98
C ILE A 20 7.27 -23.39 4.29
N THR A 21 7.20 -24.48 5.07
CA THR A 21 7.10 -25.85 4.56
C THR A 21 5.76 -26.18 3.92
N LYS A 22 4.73 -25.34 4.10
CA LYS A 22 3.38 -25.52 3.53
C LYS A 22 3.30 -25.05 2.08
N TYR A 23 4.26 -24.23 1.62
CA TYR A 23 4.24 -23.63 0.29
C TYR A 23 5.43 -24.13 -0.56
N PRO A 24 5.23 -25.18 -1.37
CA PRO A 24 6.32 -25.80 -2.15
C PRO A 24 6.93 -24.87 -3.21
N GLN A 25 6.24 -23.80 -3.59
CA GLN A 25 6.65 -22.83 -4.63
C GLN A 25 7.00 -21.44 -4.05
N TYR A 26 7.44 -21.36 -2.80
CA TYR A 26 7.74 -20.07 -2.13
C TYR A 26 8.73 -19.20 -2.90
N GLN A 27 9.66 -19.80 -3.65
CA GLN A 27 10.64 -19.10 -4.49
C GLN A 27 9.98 -18.24 -5.57
N LEU A 28 8.91 -18.76 -6.21
CA LEU A 28 8.15 -18.01 -7.20
C LEU A 28 7.38 -16.84 -6.56
N GLY A 29 6.90 -17.03 -5.33
CA GLY A 29 6.30 -15.96 -4.52
C GLY A 29 7.28 -14.83 -4.24
N ILE A 30 8.53 -15.15 -3.88
CA ILE A 30 9.60 -14.15 -3.69
C ILE A 30 9.88 -13.38 -4.98
N LEU A 31 9.92 -14.06 -6.13
CA LEU A 31 10.12 -13.41 -7.42
C LEU A 31 9.01 -12.40 -7.72
N PHE A 32 7.74 -12.78 -7.55
CA PHE A 32 6.61 -11.88 -7.76
C PHE A 32 6.57 -10.73 -6.74
N ALA A 33 6.99 -10.97 -5.49
CA ALA A 33 7.11 -9.90 -4.49
C ALA A 33 8.14 -8.85 -4.91
N LEU A 34 9.31 -9.28 -5.43
CA LEU A 34 10.34 -8.36 -5.93
C LEU A 34 9.84 -7.54 -7.13
N LEU A 35 9.16 -8.18 -8.08
CA LEU A 35 8.55 -7.49 -9.23
C LEU A 35 7.50 -6.46 -8.76
N CYS A 36 6.69 -6.82 -7.76
CA CYS A 36 5.70 -5.92 -7.17
C CYS A 36 6.37 -4.69 -6.52
N THR A 37 7.47 -4.89 -5.77
CA THR A 37 8.22 -3.79 -5.14
C THR A 37 8.75 -2.81 -6.17
N ILE A 38 9.29 -3.30 -7.31
CA ILE A 38 9.76 -2.44 -8.40
C ILE A 38 8.60 -1.64 -9.00
N GLY A 39 7.46 -2.30 -9.26
CA GLY A 39 6.26 -1.64 -9.78
C GLY A 39 5.78 -0.49 -8.88
N TRP A 40 5.69 -0.75 -7.57
CA TRP A 40 5.32 0.28 -6.58
C TRP A 40 6.32 1.43 -6.49
N ALA A 41 7.62 1.13 -6.56
CA ALA A 41 8.65 2.17 -6.54
C ALA A 41 8.59 3.06 -7.79
N LEU A 42 8.40 2.46 -8.97
CA LEU A 42 8.24 3.19 -10.23
C LEU A 42 6.98 4.06 -10.22
N GLU A 43 5.86 3.54 -9.70
CA GLU A 43 4.63 4.31 -9.55
C GLU A 43 4.85 5.59 -8.73
N GLY A 44 5.52 5.48 -7.58
CA GLY A 44 5.81 6.63 -6.72
C GLY A 44 6.67 7.70 -7.41
N VAL A 45 7.67 7.28 -8.18
CA VAL A 45 8.55 8.19 -8.93
C VAL A 45 7.80 8.89 -10.06
N VAL A 46 7.06 8.13 -10.88
CA VAL A 46 6.29 8.66 -12.01
C VAL A 46 5.19 9.60 -11.51
N ALA A 47 4.47 9.23 -10.45
CA ALA A 47 3.45 10.06 -9.84
C ALA A 47 4.05 11.38 -9.33
N SER A 48 5.16 11.33 -8.60
CA SER A 48 5.84 12.53 -8.11
C SER A 48 6.36 13.42 -9.23
N TYR A 49 6.82 12.84 -10.34
CA TYR A 49 7.27 13.61 -11.51
C TYR A 49 6.10 14.42 -12.11
N PHE A 50 4.97 13.77 -12.38
CA PHE A 50 3.80 14.46 -12.95
C PHE A 50 3.20 15.52 -12.02
N MET A 51 3.24 15.30 -10.71
CA MET A 51 2.75 16.28 -9.74
C MET A 51 3.70 17.48 -9.59
N LYS A 52 5.02 17.25 -9.56
CA LYS A 52 6.01 18.31 -9.30
C LYS A 52 6.47 19.05 -10.55
N GLU A 53 6.81 18.34 -11.63
CA GLU A 53 7.38 18.94 -12.84
C GLU A 53 6.28 19.44 -13.79
N GLU A 54 5.22 18.65 -13.98
CA GLU A 54 4.10 19.01 -14.85
C GLU A 54 2.99 19.77 -14.11
N SER A 55 3.16 20.02 -12.80
CA SER A 55 2.19 20.74 -11.94
C SER A 55 0.75 20.19 -11.99
N LEU A 56 0.60 18.90 -12.29
CA LEU A 56 -0.71 18.27 -12.34
C LEU A 56 -1.25 18.03 -10.93
N ASN A 57 -2.52 18.36 -10.73
CA ASN A 57 -3.21 18.10 -9.46
C ASN A 57 -3.19 16.58 -9.14
N SER A 58 -2.88 16.23 -7.89
CA SER A 58 -2.89 14.85 -7.39
C SER A 58 -4.15 14.06 -7.76
N SER A 59 -5.32 14.69 -7.77
CA SER A 59 -6.61 14.06 -8.13
C SER A 59 -6.68 13.65 -9.61
N VAL A 60 -6.05 14.41 -10.50
CA VAL A 60 -5.99 14.09 -11.94
C VAL A 60 -4.98 12.97 -12.17
N THR A 61 -3.83 13.05 -11.51
CA THR A 61 -2.77 12.03 -11.61
C THR A 61 -3.27 10.65 -11.17
N ILE A 62 -3.95 10.56 -10.01
CA ILE A 62 -4.53 9.29 -9.56
C ILE A 62 -5.66 8.82 -10.48
N PHE A 63 -6.46 9.73 -11.05
CA PHE A 63 -7.53 9.35 -11.97
C PHE A 63 -7.00 8.67 -13.23
N ILE A 64 -5.98 9.25 -13.87
CA ILE A 64 -5.33 8.66 -15.06
C ILE A 64 -4.74 7.30 -14.72
N ARG A 65 -4.08 7.19 -13.57
CA ARG A 65 -3.51 5.93 -13.07
C ARG A 65 -4.58 4.87 -12.81
N GLN A 66 -5.70 5.24 -12.19
CA GLN A 66 -6.78 4.31 -11.89
C GLN A 66 -7.49 3.86 -13.17
N LEU A 67 -7.66 4.77 -14.14
CA LEU A 67 -8.28 4.45 -15.42
C LEU A 67 -7.42 3.49 -16.23
N SER A 68 -6.12 3.77 -16.36
CA SER A 68 -5.17 2.89 -17.05
C SER A 68 -5.07 1.52 -16.39
N SER A 69 -5.00 1.47 -15.06
CA SER A 69 -4.99 0.21 -14.30
C SER A 69 -6.29 -0.58 -14.47
N SER A 70 -7.44 0.09 -14.40
CA SER A 70 -8.76 -0.54 -14.59
C SER A 70 -8.89 -1.17 -15.97
N LEU A 71 -8.49 -0.44 -17.03
CA LEU A 71 -8.49 -0.96 -18.40
C LEU A 71 -7.55 -2.16 -18.54
N PHE A 72 -6.33 -2.06 -18.00
CA PHE A 72 -5.35 -3.15 -18.07
C PHE A 72 -5.85 -4.41 -17.35
N TYR A 73 -6.35 -4.28 -16.11
CA TYR A 73 -6.90 -5.40 -15.36
C TYR A 73 -8.15 -5.98 -16.01
N PHE A 74 -9.03 -5.14 -16.55
CA PHE A 74 -10.22 -5.60 -17.27
C PHE A 74 -9.84 -6.46 -18.49
N ILE A 75 -8.88 -6.00 -19.30
CA ILE A 75 -8.38 -6.75 -20.46
C ILE A 75 -7.77 -8.08 -20.01
N LEU A 76 -6.89 -8.07 -19.00
CA LEU A 76 -6.26 -9.29 -18.49
C LEU A 76 -7.27 -10.31 -17.96
N ILE A 77 -8.25 -9.87 -17.18
CA ILE A 77 -9.28 -10.73 -16.59
C ILE A 77 -10.16 -11.34 -17.70
N CYS A 78 -10.55 -10.54 -18.68
CA CYS A 78 -11.36 -11.01 -19.81
C CYS A 78 -10.60 -12.00 -20.71
N LEU A 79 -9.31 -11.78 -20.97
CA LEU A 79 -8.53 -12.63 -21.89
C LEU A 79 -7.98 -13.90 -21.24
N PHE A 80 -7.53 -13.84 -19.98
CA PHE A 80 -6.75 -14.92 -19.36
C PHE A 80 -7.46 -15.64 -18.22
N LEU A 81 -8.52 -15.05 -17.64
CA LEU A 81 -9.14 -15.56 -16.41
C LEU A 81 -10.62 -15.92 -16.56
N ASP A 82 -11.10 -16.15 -17.78
CA ASP A 82 -12.50 -16.47 -18.06
C ASP A 82 -13.48 -15.48 -17.39
N GLY A 83 -13.10 -14.20 -17.30
CA GLY A 83 -13.83 -13.18 -16.54
C GLY A 83 -15.31 -13.07 -16.93
N THR A 84 -15.65 -13.41 -18.17
CA THR A 84 -17.03 -13.47 -18.70
C THR A 84 -17.96 -14.40 -17.90
N LYS A 85 -17.41 -15.39 -17.18
CA LYS A 85 -18.19 -16.30 -16.31
C LYS A 85 -18.44 -15.73 -14.91
N VAL A 86 -17.59 -14.81 -14.46
CA VAL A 86 -17.65 -14.22 -13.10
C VAL A 86 -18.59 -13.02 -13.06
N PHE A 87 -18.63 -12.20 -14.13
CA PHE A 87 -19.48 -10.99 -14.17
C PHE A 87 -20.99 -11.27 -13.95
N PRO A 88 -21.59 -12.32 -14.54
CA PRO A 88 -23.00 -12.64 -14.30
C PRO A 88 -23.33 -12.98 -12.84
N SER A 89 -22.37 -13.55 -12.09
CA SER A 89 -22.56 -13.90 -10.68
C SER A 89 -22.82 -12.69 -9.78
N PHE A 90 -22.29 -11.50 -10.13
CA PHE A 90 -22.56 -10.27 -9.38
C PHE A 90 -24.01 -9.77 -9.54
N VAL A 91 -24.65 -10.06 -10.67
CA VAL A 91 -26.05 -9.68 -10.92
C VAL A 91 -27.00 -10.47 -10.02
N HIS A 92 -26.64 -11.71 -9.69
CA HIS A 92 -27.45 -12.60 -8.86
C HIS A 92 -27.22 -12.46 -7.35
N SER A 93 -26.32 -11.57 -6.91
CA SER A 93 -25.96 -11.40 -5.50
C SER A 93 -25.77 -9.92 -5.15
N PRO A 94 -26.87 -9.19 -4.86
CA PRO A 94 -26.82 -7.75 -4.60
C PRO A 94 -25.96 -7.40 -3.37
N ASP A 95 -25.93 -8.26 -2.35
CA ASP A 95 -25.10 -8.05 -1.15
C ASP A 95 -23.60 -8.09 -1.49
N LEU A 96 -23.18 -9.02 -2.35
CA LEU A 96 -21.79 -9.11 -2.81
C LEU A 96 -21.39 -7.85 -3.59
N LEU A 97 -22.27 -7.38 -4.47
CA LEU A 97 -22.05 -6.16 -5.22
C LEU A 97 -21.94 -4.93 -4.30
N PHE A 98 -22.76 -4.86 -3.25
CA PHE A 98 -22.67 -3.81 -2.24
C PHE A 98 -21.31 -3.82 -1.53
N TYR A 99 -20.85 -4.97 -1.03
CA TYR A 99 -19.54 -5.05 -0.36
C TYR A 99 -18.38 -4.68 -1.29
N ILE A 100 -18.43 -5.11 -2.54
CA ILE A 100 -17.41 -4.75 -3.54
C ILE A 100 -17.40 -3.25 -3.80
N LEU A 101 -18.56 -2.64 -4.08
CA LEU A 101 -18.63 -1.19 -4.32
C LEU A 101 -18.22 -0.38 -3.10
N PHE A 102 -18.63 -0.80 -1.91
CA PHE A 102 -18.26 -0.14 -0.67
C PHE A 102 -16.75 -0.23 -0.42
N SER A 103 -16.15 -1.41 -0.59
CA SER A 103 -14.70 -1.60 -0.48
C SER A 103 -13.93 -0.81 -1.53
N ALA A 104 -14.43 -0.74 -2.77
CA ALA A 104 -13.84 0.03 -3.85
C ALA A 104 -13.89 1.54 -3.56
N LEU A 105 -14.99 2.04 -2.99
CA LEU A 105 -15.12 3.45 -2.59
C LEU A 105 -14.14 3.82 -1.48
N LEU A 106 -14.03 2.98 -0.44
CA LEU A 106 -13.06 3.20 0.64
C LEU A 106 -11.62 3.12 0.12
N GLY A 107 -11.33 2.17 -0.77
CA GLY A 107 -10.04 2.06 -1.44
C GLY A 107 -9.73 3.31 -2.27
N ALA A 108 -10.67 3.78 -3.08
CA ALA A 108 -10.50 5.00 -3.88
C ALA A 108 -10.23 6.23 -3.01
N ALA A 109 -10.97 6.39 -1.91
CA ALA A 109 -10.74 7.47 -0.95
C ALA A 109 -9.35 7.38 -0.31
N SER A 110 -8.93 6.19 0.09
CA SER A 110 -7.59 5.95 0.64
C SER A 110 -6.47 6.32 -0.35
N TYR A 111 -6.59 5.92 -1.62
CA TYR A 111 -5.62 6.27 -2.66
C TYR A 111 -5.61 7.76 -2.99
N LEU A 112 -6.77 8.43 -2.98
CA LEU A 112 -6.86 9.88 -3.15
C LEU A 112 -6.05 10.60 -2.06
N PHE A 113 -6.28 10.26 -0.79
CA PHE A 113 -5.52 10.87 0.31
C PHE A 113 -4.03 10.54 0.25
N TRP A 114 -3.66 9.33 -0.18
CA TRP A 114 -2.27 8.95 -0.34
C TRP A 114 -1.57 9.76 -1.44
N TYR A 115 -2.22 9.95 -2.60
CA TYR A 115 -1.68 10.80 -3.67
C TYR A 115 -1.59 12.27 -3.26
N SER A 116 -2.59 12.79 -2.54
CA SER A 116 -2.51 14.15 -1.97
C SER A 116 -1.37 14.28 -0.96
N ALA A 117 -1.08 13.25 -0.15
CA ALA A 117 0.07 13.26 0.75
C ALA A 117 1.41 13.28 -0.01
N ILE A 118 1.52 12.56 -1.13
CA ILE A 118 2.71 12.60 -2.00
C ILE A 118 2.89 13.97 -2.63
N ASP A 119 1.80 14.61 -3.05
CA ASP A 119 1.80 15.96 -3.62
C ASP A 119 2.35 16.99 -2.63
N ILE A 120 1.84 16.97 -1.39
CA ILE A 120 2.20 17.92 -0.34
C ILE A 120 3.59 17.65 0.26
N LEU A 121 3.91 16.38 0.55
CA LEU A 121 5.09 16.00 1.35
C LEU A 121 6.20 15.33 0.53
N GLY A 122 5.95 15.05 -0.75
CA GLY A 122 6.84 14.27 -1.61
C GLY A 122 6.71 12.75 -1.44
N ALA A 123 7.20 12.02 -2.44
CA ALA A 123 7.08 10.57 -2.53
C ALA A 123 7.70 9.82 -1.34
N SER A 124 8.88 10.24 -0.88
CA SER A 124 9.60 9.56 0.20
C SER A 124 8.82 9.55 1.52
N ILE A 125 8.25 10.71 1.91
CA ILE A 125 7.44 10.82 3.13
C ILE A 125 6.08 10.14 2.94
N GLY A 126 5.45 10.28 1.76
CA GLY A 126 4.19 9.62 1.44
C GLY A 126 4.27 8.08 1.50
N MET A 127 5.37 7.49 1.03
CA MET A 127 5.62 6.03 1.11
C MET A 127 5.82 5.56 2.55
N LEU A 128 6.52 6.36 3.36
CA LEU A 128 6.73 6.03 4.76
C LEU A 128 5.44 6.13 5.58
N LEU A 129 4.63 7.18 5.34
CA LEU A 129 3.31 7.33 5.95
C LEU A 129 2.38 6.17 5.57
N ASN A 130 2.42 5.72 4.31
CA ASN A 130 1.63 4.56 3.88
C ASN A 130 1.99 3.33 4.71
N SER A 131 3.27 3.05 4.92
CA SER A 131 3.76 1.89 5.68
C SER A 131 3.28 1.84 7.14
N THR A 132 2.77 2.96 7.70
CA THR A 132 2.19 2.98 9.05
C THR A 132 0.88 2.21 9.16
N TYR A 133 0.24 1.81 8.05
CA TYR A 133 -0.98 1.02 8.09
C TYR A 133 -0.78 -0.25 8.93
N VAL A 134 0.41 -0.88 8.87
CA VAL A 134 0.69 -2.12 9.61
C VAL A 134 0.57 -1.90 11.12
N VAL A 135 1.02 -0.72 11.61
CA VAL A 135 0.86 -0.32 13.00
C VAL A 135 -0.62 -0.12 13.34
N TRP A 136 -1.36 0.59 12.49
CA TRP A 136 -2.79 0.83 12.71
C TRP A 136 -3.61 -0.44 12.71
N THR A 137 -3.30 -1.40 11.83
CA THR A 137 -3.96 -2.72 11.79
C THR A 137 -3.83 -3.41 13.14
N VAL A 138 -2.61 -3.50 13.69
CA VAL A 138 -2.37 -4.12 15.00
C VAL A 138 -3.08 -3.36 16.13
N CYS A 139 -3.01 -2.03 16.13
CA CYS A 139 -3.70 -1.21 17.13
C CYS A 139 -5.21 -1.46 17.12
N LEU A 140 -5.83 -1.53 15.94
CA LEU A 140 -7.26 -1.81 15.79
C LEU A 140 -7.59 -3.25 16.22
N GLU A 141 -6.77 -4.23 15.87
CA GLU A 141 -6.94 -5.62 16.31
C GLU A 141 -6.87 -5.76 17.84
N PHE A 142 -5.95 -5.04 18.48
CA PHE A 142 -5.85 -4.97 19.93
C PHE A 142 -7.10 -4.33 20.57
N ILE A 143 -7.55 -3.18 20.05
CA ILE A 143 -8.77 -2.50 20.55
C ILE A 143 -10.00 -3.40 20.42
N LEU A 144 -10.06 -4.20 19.36
CA LEU A 144 -11.15 -5.17 19.13
C LEU A 144 -10.99 -6.46 19.94
N GLY A 145 -9.95 -6.58 20.77
CA GLY A 145 -9.69 -7.76 21.61
C GLY A 145 -9.31 -9.02 20.83
N LYS A 146 -8.82 -8.87 19.59
CA LYS A 146 -8.46 -10.01 18.71
C LYS A 146 -7.03 -10.50 18.90
N VAL A 147 -6.15 -9.65 19.44
CA VAL A 147 -4.72 -9.90 19.56
C VAL A 147 -4.23 -9.37 20.90
N GLU A 148 -3.28 -10.07 21.52
CA GLU A 148 -2.55 -9.60 22.70
C GLU A 148 -1.32 -8.77 22.28
N LEU A 149 -1.01 -7.70 23.03
CA LEU A 149 0.16 -6.87 22.73
C LEU A 149 1.46 -7.59 23.10
N GLU A 150 2.06 -8.24 22.10
CA GLU A 150 3.44 -8.70 22.14
C GLU A 150 4.46 -7.56 22.07
N MET A 151 5.65 -7.79 22.65
CA MET A 151 6.77 -6.85 22.62
C MET A 151 7.22 -6.47 21.19
N LYS A 152 7.06 -7.37 20.22
CA LYS A 152 7.38 -7.10 18.80
C LYS A 152 6.55 -5.95 18.24
N PHE A 153 5.28 -5.83 18.64
CA PHE A 153 4.41 -4.74 18.20
C PHE A 153 4.88 -3.40 18.76
N ILE A 154 5.18 -3.35 20.06
CA ILE A 154 5.67 -2.12 20.71
C ILE A 154 6.95 -1.65 20.04
N LEU A 155 7.90 -2.57 19.79
CA LEU A 155 9.14 -2.25 19.10
C LEU A 155 8.89 -1.74 17.68
N ALA A 156 8.03 -2.40 16.90
CA ALA A 156 7.69 -1.97 15.55
C ALA A 156 7.09 -0.56 15.51
N ILE A 157 6.19 -0.23 16.44
CA ILE A 157 5.61 1.11 16.58
C ILE A 157 6.69 2.16 16.85
N VAL A 158 7.62 1.87 17.77
CA VAL A 158 8.71 2.79 18.12
C VAL A 158 9.64 3.01 16.93
N PHE A 159 10.04 1.95 16.22
CA PHE A 159 10.92 2.07 15.05
C PHE A 159 10.26 2.82 13.89
N ILE A 160 9.00 2.51 13.58
CA ILE A 160 8.25 3.16 12.49
C ILE A 160 7.98 4.63 12.84
N SER A 161 7.51 4.95 14.05
CA SER A 161 7.29 6.35 14.46
C SER A 161 8.59 7.16 14.48
N SER A 162 9.68 6.60 14.99
CA SER A 162 11.00 7.24 14.98
C SER A 162 11.49 7.51 13.56
N SER A 163 11.28 6.56 12.64
CA SER A 163 11.68 6.73 11.24
C SER A 163 10.98 7.93 10.58
N ILE A 164 9.70 8.16 10.88
CA ILE A 164 8.92 9.28 10.33
C ILE A 164 9.44 10.61 10.86
N LEU A 165 9.67 10.70 12.17
CA LEU A 165 10.18 11.91 12.80
C LEU A 165 11.58 12.27 12.27
N LEU A 166 12.44 11.28 12.08
CA LEU A 166 13.76 11.48 11.48
C LEU A 166 13.66 11.94 10.04
N LEU A 167 12.78 11.34 9.23
CA LEU A 167 12.64 11.71 7.83
C LEU A 167 12.11 13.14 7.66
N ILE A 168 11.12 13.53 8.45
CA ILE A 168 10.57 14.90 8.44
C ILE A 168 11.62 15.91 8.90
N ARG A 169 12.46 15.55 9.88
CA ARG A 169 13.55 16.40 10.34
C ARG A 169 14.60 16.58 9.25
N ASP A 170 14.97 15.51 8.56
CA ASP A 170 15.97 15.55 7.49
C ASP A 170 15.44 16.36 6.30
N SER A 171 14.16 16.21 5.91
CA SER A 171 13.57 16.98 4.81
C SER A 171 13.54 18.48 5.08
N LYS A 172 13.22 18.90 6.32
CA LYS A 172 13.23 20.33 6.70
C LYS A 172 14.63 20.95 6.66
N LYS A 173 15.68 20.17 6.95
CA LYS A 173 17.07 20.65 6.88
C LYS A 173 17.57 20.84 5.45
N GLU A 174 16.99 20.15 4.49
CA GLU A 174 17.36 20.29 3.07
C GLU A 174 16.72 21.54 2.43
N GLU A 175 15.67 22.09 3.05
CA GLU A 175 14.96 23.30 2.61
C GLU A 175 15.55 24.62 3.20
N GLU A 176 16.40 24.53 4.22
CA GLU A 176 17.13 25.66 4.87
C GLU A 176 18.51 25.90 4.25
#